data_AF-A0AAW6TT12-F1
#
_entry.id   AF-A0AAW6TT12-F1
#
_cell.length_a   1.000
_cell.length_b   1.000
_cell.length_c   1.000
_cell.angle_alpha   90.00
_cell.angle_beta   90.00
_cell.angle_gamma   90.00
#
_symmetry.space_group_name_H-M   'P 1'
#
loop_
_entity.id
_entity.type
_entity.pdbx_description
1 polymer ?
#
loop_
_entity_poly.entity_id
_entity_poly.type
_entity_poly.pdbx_seq_one_letter_code
_entity_poly.pdbx_strand_id
1 'polypeptide(L)'
;MDRSIGFLKRGVADLNLTGERRHRRELALSRLENGILDSRPFLIDAQLVLLEPTEEVGLILWTFDEDQDLRGLRITEVHSAPDGTTTTLEEDYPIHAASLVGPIVESLLYPVQRRTQGQQKDEAAWRDYMLWALDEVICRFVDKRETESPDMPLPPIYVSVPKANEVRVLARLYDRAGNESESLEIPVPYWSRQRPSGDIGDNR
;
A
#
# COMPACT_ATOMS: atom_id res chain seq x y z
N MET A 1 18.83 -8.22 -11.17
CA MET A 1 17.85 -8.44 -12.25
C MET A 1 17.13 -9.79 -12.09
N ASP A 2 17.82 -10.93 -12.04
CA ASP A 2 17.20 -12.27 -11.94
C ASP A 2 16.25 -12.48 -10.74
N ARG A 3 16.57 -11.90 -9.58
CA ARG A 3 15.71 -11.99 -8.38
C ARG A 3 14.37 -11.27 -8.57
N SER A 4 14.38 -10.11 -9.21
CA SER A 4 13.17 -9.29 -9.47
C SER A 4 12.25 -9.95 -10.50
N ILE A 5 12.83 -10.54 -11.55
CA ILE A 5 12.08 -11.33 -12.55
C ILE A 5 11.44 -12.54 -11.88
N GLY A 6 12.19 -13.28 -11.07
CA GLY A 6 11.67 -14.43 -10.32
C GLY A 6 10.56 -14.04 -9.33
N PHE A 7 10.66 -12.89 -8.68
CA PHE A 7 9.66 -12.37 -7.75
C PHE A 7 8.35 -12.02 -8.47
N LEU A 8 8.42 -11.25 -9.57
CA LEU A 8 7.24 -10.96 -10.41
C LEU A 8 6.63 -12.25 -10.97
N LYS A 9 7.44 -13.19 -11.47
CA LYS A 9 6.96 -14.46 -12.06
C LYS A 9 6.31 -15.39 -11.02
N ARG A 10 6.74 -15.37 -9.76
CA ARG A 10 6.09 -16.13 -8.68
C ARG A 10 4.79 -15.48 -8.22
N GLY A 11 4.74 -14.15 -8.11
CA GLY A 11 3.51 -13.42 -7.75
C GLY A 11 2.31 -13.66 -8.69
N VAL A 12 2.50 -14.16 -9.93
CA VAL A 12 1.38 -14.55 -10.82
C VAL A 12 0.53 -15.65 -10.19
N ALA A 13 1.22 -16.66 -9.65
CA ALA A 13 0.60 -17.93 -9.32
C ALA A 13 -0.25 -17.78 -8.06
N ASP A 14 0.15 -16.87 -7.19
CA ASP A 14 -0.43 -16.71 -5.86
C ASP A 14 -1.55 -15.64 -5.80
N LEU A 15 -1.59 -14.68 -6.75
CA LEU A 15 -2.46 -13.49 -6.63
C LEU A 15 -3.73 -13.45 -7.51
N ASN A 16 -3.98 -14.46 -8.38
CA ASN A 16 -5.18 -14.50 -9.24
C ASN A 16 -5.52 -13.14 -9.91
N LEU A 17 -4.51 -12.40 -10.37
CA LEU A 17 -4.70 -11.05 -10.94
C LEU A 17 -5.54 -11.12 -12.23
N THR A 18 -6.53 -10.25 -12.34
CA THR A 18 -7.43 -10.14 -13.50
C THR A 18 -7.42 -8.74 -14.09
N GLY A 19 -7.78 -8.64 -15.39
CA GLY A 19 -7.95 -7.37 -16.10
C GLY A 19 -6.73 -6.46 -16.04
N GLU A 20 -6.95 -5.22 -15.63
CA GLU A 20 -5.94 -4.16 -15.56
C GLU A 20 -4.70 -4.54 -14.74
N ARG A 21 -4.87 -5.20 -13.59
CA ARG A 21 -3.75 -5.60 -12.72
C ARG A 21 -2.81 -6.58 -13.39
N ARG A 22 -3.37 -7.53 -14.15
CA ARG A 22 -2.59 -8.47 -14.95
C ARG A 22 -1.79 -7.71 -16.02
N HIS A 23 -2.44 -6.79 -16.71
CA HIS A 23 -1.79 -5.97 -17.74
C HIS A 23 -0.64 -5.13 -17.17
N ARG A 24 -0.87 -4.44 -16.04
CA ARG A 24 0.18 -3.67 -15.34
C ARG A 24 1.39 -4.55 -15.01
N ARG A 25 1.15 -5.75 -14.50
CA ARG A 25 2.23 -6.70 -14.17
C ARG A 25 2.98 -7.20 -15.41
N GLU A 26 2.27 -7.54 -16.48
CA GLU A 26 2.89 -7.93 -17.76
C GLU A 26 3.74 -6.79 -18.34
N LEU A 27 3.28 -5.55 -18.22
CA LEU A 27 4.04 -4.37 -18.60
C LEU A 27 5.31 -4.20 -17.75
N ALA A 28 5.22 -4.34 -16.42
CA ALA A 28 6.39 -4.29 -15.53
C ALA A 28 7.41 -5.40 -15.87
N LEU A 29 6.94 -6.62 -16.14
CA LEU A 29 7.80 -7.71 -16.59
C LEU A 29 8.47 -7.39 -17.92
N SER A 30 7.71 -6.88 -18.90
CA SER A 30 8.24 -6.52 -20.21
C SER A 30 9.30 -5.42 -20.10
N ARG A 31 9.07 -4.38 -19.29
CA ARG A 31 10.06 -3.32 -19.03
C ARG A 31 11.36 -3.89 -18.45
N LEU A 32 11.24 -4.76 -17.45
CA LEU A 32 12.38 -5.40 -16.80
C LEU A 32 13.18 -6.30 -17.75
N GLU A 33 12.50 -7.11 -18.56
CA GLU A 33 13.14 -8.02 -19.53
C GLU A 33 13.84 -7.28 -20.68
N ASN A 34 13.38 -6.07 -21.01
CA ASN A 34 13.95 -5.23 -22.07
C ASN A 34 14.89 -4.12 -21.56
N GLY A 35 15.11 -4.00 -20.25
CA GLY A 35 15.94 -2.96 -19.65
C GLY A 35 15.43 -1.54 -19.91
N ILE A 36 14.10 -1.37 -19.96
CA ILE A 36 13.46 -0.06 -20.15
C ILE A 36 13.43 0.66 -18.80
N LEU A 37 14.23 1.73 -18.71
CA LEU A 37 14.26 2.67 -17.59
C LEU A 37 13.07 3.64 -17.65
N ASP A 38 12.08 3.46 -16.76
CA ASP A 38 11.00 4.44 -16.54
C ASP A 38 11.24 5.14 -15.21
N SER A 39 11.54 6.45 -15.28
CA SER A 39 11.78 7.29 -14.12
C SER A 39 10.53 7.60 -13.29
N ARG A 40 9.37 7.04 -13.66
CA ARG A 40 8.11 7.20 -12.90
C ARG A 40 7.83 5.97 -12.08
N PRO A 41 7.36 6.13 -10.83
CA PRO A 41 6.98 4.99 -10.01
C PRO A 41 5.79 4.27 -10.64
N PHE A 42 5.79 2.94 -10.57
CA PHE A 42 4.77 2.12 -11.19
C PHE A 42 4.08 1.20 -10.18
N LEU A 43 2.82 1.48 -9.88
CA LEU A 43 1.98 0.64 -9.03
C LEU A 43 1.39 -0.51 -9.86
N ILE A 44 1.81 -1.74 -9.54
CA ILE A 44 1.33 -2.96 -10.19
C ILE A 44 -0.01 -3.38 -9.59
N ASP A 45 -0.08 -3.42 -8.26
CA ASP A 45 -1.28 -3.83 -7.53
C ASP A 45 -1.37 -3.22 -6.14
N ALA A 46 -2.59 -3.11 -5.63
CA ALA A 46 -2.93 -2.68 -4.29
C ALA A 46 -4.16 -3.44 -3.79
N GLN A 47 -4.05 -4.10 -2.64
CA GLN A 47 -5.11 -4.94 -2.08
C GLN A 47 -5.22 -4.83 -0.56
N LEU A 48 -6.46 -4.75 -0.06
CA LEU A 48 -6.73 -4.94 1.36
C LEU A 48 -6.87 -6.43 1.68
N VAL A 49 -6.07 -6.89 2.64
CA VAL A 49 -6.05 -8.28 3.11
C VAL A 49 -6.46 -8.34 4.58
N LEU A 50 -7.07 -9.46 4.97
CA LEU A 50 -7.29 -9.78 6.38
C LEU A 50 -6.14 -10.69 6.83
N LEU A 51 -5.43 -10.29 7.87
CA LEU A 51 -4.33 -11.04 8.44
C LEU A 51 -4.88 -12.01 9.48
N GLU A 52 -4.83 -13.31 9.18
CA GLU A 52 -5.19 -14.35 10.14
C GLU A 52 -3.96 -14.78 10.94
N PRO A 53 -4.08 -15.03 12.25
CA PRO A 53 -5.31 -15.09 13.05
C PRO A 53 -5.71 -13.77 13.75
N THR A 54 -4.98 -12.67 13.53
CA THR A 54 -5.19 -11.42 14.30
C THR A 54 -6.45 -10.64 13.89
N GLU A 55 -7.05 -10.98 12.75
CA GLU A 55 -8.15 -10.24 12.12
C GLU A 55 -7.80 -8.77 11.83
N GLU A 56 -6.50 -8.45 11.78
CA GLU A 56 -6.01 -7.13 11.41
C GLU A 56 -6.13 -6.95 9.90
N VAL A 57 -6.34 -5.70 9.46
CA VAL A 57 -6.37 -5.39 8.04
C VAL A 57 -4.99 -4.91 7.62
N GLY A 58 -4.49 -5.45 6.51
CA GLY A 58 -3.28 -5.00 5.86
C GLY A 58 -3.55 -4.43 4.47
N LEU A 59 -2.69 -3.52 4.01
CA LEU A 59 -2.62 -3.08 2.63
C LEU A 59 -1.35 -3.65 2.01
N ILE A 60 -1.51 -4.55 1.04
CA ILE A 60 -0.40 -5.05 0.23
C ILE A 60 -0.29 -4.19 -1.02
N LEU A 61 0.90 -3.65 -1.26
CA LEU A 61 1.28 -2.95 -2.49
C LEU A 61 2.32 -3.76 -3.26
N TRP A 62 2.12 -3.89 -4.56
CA TRP A 62 3.14 -4.40 -5.48
C TRP A 62 3.64 -3.25 -6.32
N THR A 63 4.92 -2.93 -6.18
CA THR A 63 5.54 -1.76 -6.78
C THR A 63 6.61 -2.18 -7.78
N PHE A 64 6.84 -1.33 -8.78
CA PHE A 64 8.00 -1.36 -9.64
C PHE A 64 8.63 0.03 -9.59
N ASP A 65 9.83 0.10 -9.03
CA ASP A 65 10.63 1.32 -8.84
C ASP A 65 12.08 1.01 -9.20
N GLU A 66 12.48 1.47 -10.37
CA GLU A 66 13.79 1.19 -10.93
C GLU A 66 14.89 2.11 -10.39
N ASP A 67 14.51 3.34 -10.06
CA ASP A 67 15.40 4.40 -9.62
C ASP A 67 15.57 4.38 -8.08
N GLN A 68 14.77 3.55 -7.40
CA GLN A 68 14.77 3.34 -5.95
C GLN A 68 14.57 4.64 -5.17
N ASP A 69 13.75 5.51 -5.71
CA ASP A 69 13.51 6.85 -5.19
C ASP A 69 12.06 7.11 -4.75
N LEU A 70 11.25 6.05 -4.65
CA LEU A 70 9.93 6.08 -4.04
C LEU A 70 9.93 6.86 -2.73
N ARG A 71 8.93 7.73 -2.56
CA ARG A 71 8.75 8.55 -1.36
C ARG A 71 7.55 8.18 -0.56
N GLY A 72 6.48 7.76 -1.22
CA GLY A 72 5.24 7.55 -0.51
C GLY A 72 4.14 6.93 -1.34
N LEU A 73 3.07 6.66 -0.60
CA LEU A 73 1.78 6.26 -1.08
C LEU A 73 0.79 7.39 -0.81
N ARG A 74 -0.05 7.71 -1.78
CA ARG A 74 -1.22 8.55 -1.60
C ARG A 74 -2.46 7.69 -1.68
N ILE A 75 -3.32 7.84 -0.68
CA ILE A 75 -4.65 7.24 -0.63
C ILE A 75 -5.67 8.34 -0.90
N THR A 76 -6.52 8.10 -1.89
CA THR A 76 -7.66 8.96 -2.22
C THR A 76 -8.94 8.17 -2.00
N GLU A 77 -9.82 8.65 -1.12
CA GLU A 77 -11.14 8.07 -0.90
C GLU A 77 -12.22 8.98 -1.51
N VAL A 78 -13.04 8.44 -2.40
CA VAL A 78 -14.20 9.11 -2.96
C VAL A 78 -15.46 8.51 -2.34
N HIS A 79 -16.10 9.29 -1.48
CA HIS A 79 -17.34 8.93 -0.79
C HIS A 79 -18.51 9.51 -1.57
N SER A 80 -19.50 8.68 -1.88
CA SER A 80 -20.72 9.05 -2.60
C SER A 80 -21.93 8.85 -1.71
N ALA A 81 -22.68 9.92 -1.46
CA ALA A 81 -23.91 9.88 -0.69
C ALA A 81 -25.12 9.51 -1.58
N PRO A 82 -26.23 9.00 -1.00
CA PRO A 82 -27.42 8.62 -1.76
C PRO A 82 -28.09 9.77 -2.52
N ASP A 83 -27.85 11.01 -2.12
CA ASP A 83 -28.34 12.22 -2.80
C ASP A 83 -27.48 12.63 -4.01
N GLY A 84 -26.42 11.86 -4.31
CA GLY A 84 -25.48 12.13 -5.39
C GLY A 84 -24.31 13.05 -5.00
N THR A 85 -24.26 13.55 -3.77
CA THR A 85 -23.14 14.36 -3.28
C THR A 85 -21.89 13.50 -3.17
N THR A 86 -20.76 14.00 -3.65
CA THR A 86 -19.46 13.34 -3.51
C THR A 86 -18.51 14.16 -2.63
N THR A 87 -17.75 13.49 -1.78
CA THR A 87 -16.66 14.09 -1.01
C THR A 87 -15.39 13.29 -1.23
N THR A 88 -14.27 14.00 -1.36
CA THR A 88 -12.95 13.38 -1.55
C THR A 88 -12.09 13.65 -0.33
N LEU A 89 -11.48 12.59 0.19
CA LEU A 89 -10.41 12.65 1.19
C LEU A 89 -9.12 12.17 0.54
N GLU A 90 -8.02 12.88 0.78
CA GLU A 90 -6.71 12.53 0.26
C GLU A 90 -5.68 12.63 1.37
N GLU A 91 -4.86 11.60 1.53
CA GLU A 91 -3.82 11.52 2.56
C GLU A 91 -2.54 10.89 2.00
N ASP A 92 -1.42 11.50 2.36
CA ASP A 92 -0.07 11.07 1.97
C ASP A 92 0.61 10.30 3.09
N TYR A 93 1.11 9.11 2.77
CA TYR A 93 1.77 8.19 3.66
C TYR A 93 3.22 7.96 3.17
N PRO A 94 4.23 8.38 3.93
CA PRO A 94 5.61 8.19 3.51
C PRO A 94 5.99 6.70 3.51
N ILE A 95 6.79 6.29 2.53
CA ILE A 95 7.40 4.96 2.45
C ILE A 95 8.83 5.11 2.99
N HIS A 96 9.20 4.26 3.94
CA HIS A 96 10.53 4.28 4.54
C HIS A 96 11.60 3.87 3.52
N ALA A 97 12.55 4.76 3.26
CA ALA A 97 13.59 4.56 2.25
C ALA A 97 14.64 3.50 2.61
N ALA A 98 14.77 3.08 3.88
CA ALA A 98 15.70 1.99 4.21
C ALA A 98 15.18 0.63 3.71
N SER A 99 13.86 0.48 3.57
CA SER A 99 13.22 -0.66 2.89
C SER A 99 13.53 -0.67 1.38
N LEU A 100 13.78 0.51 0.79
CA LEU A 100 13.99 0.69 -0.65
C LEU A 100 15.41 0.35 -1.14
N VAL A 101 16.33 -0.08 -0.27
CA VAL A 101 17.55 -0.81 -0.72
C VAL A 101 17.19 -2.26 -1.12
N GLY A 102 16.01 -2.41 -1.71
CA GLY A 102 15.35 -3.65 -2.05
C GLY A 102 15.41 -3.95 -3.55
N PRO A 103 14.73 -5.01 -4.00
CA PRO A 103 14.56 -5.29 -5.41
C PRO A 103 13.76 -4.19 -6.13
N ILE A 104 14.04 -3.95 -7.42
CA ILE A 104 13.26 -3.10 -8.35
C ILE A 104 11.74 -3.37 -8.26
N VAL A 105 11.36 -4.58 -7.86
CA VAL A 105 9.97 -4.97 -7.61
C VAL A 105 9.84 -5.38 -6.16
N GLU A 106 8.99 -4.70 -5.42
CA GLU A 106 8.78 -4.96 -4.00
C GLU A 106 7.30 -5.23 -3.69
N SER A 107 7.07 -6.09 -2.70
CA SER A 107 5.77 -6.24 -2.05
C SER A 107 5.86 -5.61 -0.67
N LEU A 108 5.09 -4.55 -0.44
CA LEU A 108 5.04 -3.85 0.83
C LEU A 108 3.72 -4.16 1.54
N LEU A 109 3.77 -4.55 2.81
CA LEU A 109 2.60 -4.75 3.66
C LEU A 109 2.54 -3.64 4.71
N TYR A 110 1.47 -2.86 4.67
CA TYR A 110 1.19 -1.80 5.64
C TYR A 110 0.06 -2.20 6.58
N PRO A 111 0.18 -1.94 7.90
CA PRO A 111 -0.96 -2.05 8.79
C PRO A 111 -2.02 -1.03 8.40
N VAL A 112 -3.29 -1.44 8.43
CA VAL A 112 -4.43 -0.58 8.06
C VAL A 112 -5.35 -0.41 9.25
N GLN A 113 -5.59 0.85 9.60
CA GLN A 113 -6.69 1.24 10.47
C GLN A 113 -7.93 1.50 9.61
N ARG A 114 -8.99 0.71 9.81
CA ARG A 114 -10.27 0.94 9.13
C ARG A 114 -10.85 2.27 9.57
N ARG A 115 -11.15 3.14 8.62
CA ARG A 115 -11.81 4.42 8.86
C ARG A 115 -13.31 4.19 9.09
N THR A 116 -13.85 4.71 10.20
CA THR A 116 -15.28 4.58 10.53
C THR A 116 -16.03 5.90 10.41
N GLN A 117 -15.50 7.00 10.94
CA GLN A 117 -16.06 8.35 10.69
C GLN A 117 -15.08 9.46 11.09
N GLY A 118 -14.74 10.35 10.15
CA GLY A 118 -13.98 11.59 10.40
C GLY A 118 -12.55 11.42 10.94
N GLN A 119 -12.11 10.19 11.20
CA GLN A 119 -10.73 9.87 11.55
C GLN A 119 -9.83 10.33 10.40
N GLN A 120 -8.63 10.76 10.74
CA GLN A 120 -7.57 11.15 9.82
C GLN A 120 -6.26 10.48 10.24
N LYS A 121 -5.31 10.44 9.32
CA LYS A 121 -3.93 10.06 9.60
C LYS A 121 -3.40 10.81 10.83
N ASP A 122 -2.74 10.07 11.72
CA ASP A 122 -1.97 10.67 12.82
C ASP A 122 -0.64 11.21 12.30
N GLU A 123 -0.61 12.50 11.95
CA GLU A 123 0.58 13.19 11.45
C GLU A 123 1.74 13.18 12.46
N ALA A 124 1.45 13.19 13.77
CA ALA A 124 2.49 13.16 14.79
C ALA A 124 3.16 11.79 14.83
N ALA A 125 2.37 10.71 14.87
CA ALA A 125 2.89 9.35 14.86
C ALA A 125 3.72 9.07 13.59
N TRP A 126 3.25 9.51 12.43
CA TRP A 126 3.99 9.36 11.16
C TRP A 126 5.29 10.17 11.13
N ARG A 127 5.29 11.39 11.66
CA ARG A 127 6.52 12.19 11.77
C ARG A 127 7.52 11.54 12.71
N ASP A 128 7.08 11.07 13.87
CA ASP A 128 7.96 10.43 14.87
C ASP A 128 8.56 9.14 14.31
N TYR A 129 7.74 8.35 13.60
CA TYR A 129 8.21 7.19 12.85
C TYR A 129 9.27 7.55 11.82
N MET A 130 9.06 8.58 11.01
CA MET A 130 10.02 9.01 9.98
C MET A 130 11.35 9.52 10.56
N LEU A 131 11.32 10.16 11.73
CA LEU A 131 12.53 10.60 12.43
C LEU A 131 13.30 9.40 12.98
N TRP A 132 12.62 8.46 13.64
CA TRP A 132 13.23 7.20 14.09
C TRP A 132 13.85 6.44 12.91
N ALA A 133 13.13 6.34 11.80
CA ALA A 133 13.55 5.70 10.58
C ALA A 133 14.82 6.33 9.96
N LEU A 134 14.96 7.65 10.06
CA LEU A 134 16.14 8.37 9.60
C LEU A 134 17.33 8.11 10.53
N ASP A 135 17.11 8.15 11.84
CA ASP A 135 18.14 7.86 12.83
C ASP A 135 18.67 6.43 12.69
N GLU A 136 17.80 5.45 12.39
CA GLU A 136 18.18 4.07 12.11
C GLU A 136 19.14 4.00 10.90
N VAL A 137 18.80 4.68 9.80
CA VAL A 137 19.65 4.75 8.59
C VAL A 137 21.00 5.39 8.89
N ILE A 138 21.02 6.50 9.62
CA ILE A 138 22.26 7.20 9.99
C ILE A 138 23.14 6.29 10.85
N CYS A 139 22.58 5.69 11.90
CA CYS A 139 23.32 4.81 12.79
C CYS A 139 23.92 3.61 12.04
N ARG A 140 23.13 2.98 11.17
CA ARG A 140 23.52 1.78 10.43
C ARG A 140 24.55 2.05 9.34
N PHE A 141 24.35 3.09 8.52
CA PHE A 141 25.15 3.31 7.31
C PHE A 141 26.23 4.37 7.46
N VAL A 142 26.02 5.39 8.29
CA VAL A 142 27.00 6.46 8.51
C VAL A 142 27.91 6.10 9.67
N ASP A 143 27.31 5.80 10.82
CA ASP A 143 28.09 5.59 12.05
C ASP A 143 28.58 4.15 12.22
N LYS A 144 28.00 3.20 11.46
CA LYS A 144 28.27 1.76 11.54
C LYS A 144 28.11 1.21 12.96
N ARG A 145 27.18 1.77 13.71
CA ARG A 145 26.82 1.32 15.06
C ARG A 145 25.64 0.37 14.97
N GLU A 146 25.65 -0.67 15.79
CA GLU A 146 24.44 -1.44 16.04
C GLU A 146 23.45 -0.52 16.76
N THR A 147 22.25 -0.39 16.21
CA THR A 147 21.18 0.36 16.83
C THR A 147 20.61 -0.45 17.98
N GLU A 148 20.86 -0.02 19.21
CA GLU A 148 20.13 -0.53 20.40
C GLU A 148 18.72 0.09 20.52
N SER A 149 18.29 0.88 19.52
CA SER A 149 16.99 1.54 19.56
C SER A 149 15.87 0.50 19.48
N PRO A 150 14.86 0.57 20.36
CA PRO A 150 13.72 -0.32 20.28
C PRO A 150 13.03 -0.15 18.92
N ASP A 151 12.53 -1.26 18.37
CA ASP A 151 11.74 -1.26 17.15
C ASP A 151 10.55 -0.30 17.31
N MET A 152 10.46 0.71 16.44
CA MET A 152 9.29 1.59 16.40
C MET A 152 8.24 0.97 15.49
N PRO A 153 6.99 0.76 15.96
CA PRO A 153 5.95 0.21 15.12
C PRO A 153 5.61 1.17 13.99
N LEU A 154 5.45 0.62 12.77
CA LEU A 154 4.96 1.35 11.62
C LEU A 154 3.54 1.87 11.89
N PRO A 155 3.28 3.19 11.85
CA PRO A 155 1.94 3.73 12.05
C PRO A 155 0.98 3.23 10.97
N PRO A 156 -0.31 3.03 11.30
CA PRO A 156 -1.27 2.51 10.35
C PRO A 156 -1.62 3.53 9.26
N ILE A 157 -1.96 2.99 8.10
CA ILE A 157 -2.62 3.73 7.02
C ILE A 157 -4.13 3.73 7.32
N TYR A 158 -4.75 4.90 7.29
CA TYR A 158 -6.19 5.00 7.44
C TYR A 158 -6.85 4.83 6.07
N VAL A 159 -7.72 3.82 5.98
CA VAL A 159 -8.45 3.50 4.74
C VAL A 159 -9.87 3.11 5.09
N SER A 160 -10.85 3.73 4.42
CA SER A 160 -12.22 3.23 4.40
C SER A 160 -12.29 1.91 3.64
N VAL A 161 -13.08 0.93 4.11
CA VAL A 161 -13.27 -0.31 3.35
C VAL A 161 -14.04 0.01 2.07
N PRO A 162 -13.51 -0.29 0.86
CA PRO A 162 -14.21 0.00 -0.38
C PRO A 162 -15.59 -0.66 -0.41
N LYS A 163 -16.59 0.07 -0.89
CA LYS A 163 -17.98 -0.39 -0.97
C LYS A 163 -18.60 0.09 -2.27
N ALA A 164 -19.17 -0.84 -3.03
CA ALA A 164 -19.75 -0.55 -4.34
C ALA A 164 -20.77 0.59 -4.25
N ASN A 165 -20.62 1.58 -5.12
CA ASN A 165 -21.47 2.79 -5.22
C ASN A 165 -21.44 3.75 -4.01
N GLU A 166 -20.67 3.46 -2.97
CA GLU A 166 -20.61 4.29 -1.75
C GLU A 166 -19.20 4.83 -1.50
N VAL A 167 -18.18 3.97 -1.55
CA VAL A 167 -16.80 4.35 -1.26
C VAL A 167 -15.87 3.70 -2.26
N ARG A 168 -15.18 4.55 -3.04
CA ARG A 168 -14.09 4.14 -3.92
C ARG A 168 -12.78 4.55 -3.27
N VAL A 169 -11.81 3.64 -3.24
CA VAL A 169 -10.48 3.93 -2.69
C VAL A 169 -9.46 3.74 -3.79
N LEU A 170 -8.62 4.75 -4.00
CA LEU A 170 -7.56 4.74 -5.00
C LEU A 170 -6.21 4.87 -4.29
N ALA A 171 -5.23 4.15 -4.81
CA ALA A 171 -3.83 4.22 -4.41
C ALA A 171 -2.99 4.75 -5.58
N ARG A 172 -2.03 5.62 -5.28
CA ARG A 172 -0.97 6.02 -6.22
C ARG A 172 0.34 6.20 -5.48
N LEU A 173 1.44 5.89 -6.14
CA LEU A 173 2.78 6.09 -5.61
C LEU A 173 3.30 7.45 -6.06
N TYR A 174 4.19 8.05 -5.27
CA TYR A 174 4.94 9.22 -5.68
C TYR A 174 6.42 9.10 -5.29
N ASP A 175 7.27 9.70 -6.12
CA ASP A 175 8.73 9.67 -5.96
C ASP A 175 9.29 11.00 -5.41
N ARG A 176 10.62 11.11 -5.40
CA ARG A 176 11.32 12.30 -4.90
C ARG A 176 11.22 13.50 -5.84
N ALA A 177 11.13 13.27 -7.14
CA ALA A 177 10.94 14.29 -8.14
C ALA A 177 9.49 14.81 -8.19
N GLY A 178 8.57 14.15 -7.47
CA GLY A 178 7.15 14.45 -7.47
C GLY A 178 6.41 13.84 -8.67
N ASN A 179 7.00 12.87 -9.38
CA ASN A 179 6.24 12.09 -10.33
C ASN A 179 5.31 11.13 -9.59
N GLU A 180 4.19 10.81 -10.22
CA GLU A 180 3.18 9.93 -9.65
C GLU A 180 2.91 8.76 -10.59
N SER A 181 2.60 7.61 -10.00
CA SER A 181 2.04 6.49 -10.75
C SER A 181 0.62 6.82 -11.22
N GLU A 182 0.14 6.10 -12.22
CA GLU A 182 -1.30 6.04 -12.44
C GLU A 182 -2.00 5.53 -11.17
N SER A 183 -3.21 6.06 -10.91
CA SER A 183 -4.02 5.63 -9.78
C SER A 183 -4.63 4.26 -10.04
N LEU A 184 -4.60 3.41 -9.02
CA LEU A 184 -5.22 2.09 -9.04
C LEU A 184 -6.33 2.03 -8.00
N GLU A 185 -7.53 1.64 -8.43
CA GLU A 185 -8.66 1.44 -7.51
C GLU A 185 -8.49 0.15 -6.71
N ILE A 186 -8.47 0.25 -5.38
CA ILE A 186 -8.41 -0.88 -4.45
C ILE A 186 -9.75 -1.63 -4.50
N PRO A 187 -9.75 -2.94 -4.73
CA PRO A 187 -10.99 -3.69 -4.92
C PRO A 187 -11.71 -3.88 -3.60
N VAL A 188 -13.04 -4.03 -3.66
CA VAL A 188 -13.86 -4.43 -2.49
C VAL A 188 -13.35 -5.79 -1.98
N PRO A 189 -12.79 -5.85 -0.76
CA PRO A 189 -12.19 -7.08 -0.25
C PRO A 189 -13.25 -8.17 -0.09
N TYR A 190 -12.87 -9.43 -0.31
CA TYR A 190 -13.83 -10.54 -0.27
C TYR A 190 -14.47 -10.69 1.12
N TRP A 191 -13.70 -10.46 2.17
CA TRP A 191 -14.15 -10.57 3.57
C TRP A 191 -15.15 -9.49 3.98
N SER A 192 -15.23 -8.36 3.26
CA SER A 192 -16.26 -7.34 3.54
C SER A 192 -17.62 -7.70 2.94
N ARG A 193 -17.70 -8.70 2.05
CA ARG A 193 -18.93 -9.14 1.41
C ARG A 193 -19.74 -10.11 2.27
N GLN A 194 -19.16 -10.63 3.35
CA GLN A 194 -19.77 -11.63 4.24
C GLN A 194 -19.92 -11.07 5.66
N ARG A 195 -20.88 -10.17 5.87
CA ARG A 195 -21.59 -10.11 7.16
C ARG A 195 -23.07 -10.24 6.86
N PRO A 196 -23.68 -11.43 7.03
CA PRO A 196 -25.11 -11.53 7.16
C PRO A 196 -25.51 -10.67 8.36
N SER A 197 -26.33 -9.67 8.11
CA SER A 197 -27.09 -9.01 9.16
C SER A 197 -27.92 -10.05 9.90
N GLY A 198 -27.57 -10.32 11.15
CA GLY A 198 -28.45 -10.82 12.21
C GLY A 198 -29.18 -12.14 11.96
N ASP A 199 -28.80 -13.16 12.71
CA ASP A 199 -29.78 -13.90 13.50
C ASP A 199 -29.16 -14.14 14.88
N ILE A 200 -29.44 -13.20 15.79
CA ILE A 200 -29.44 -13.50 17.22
C ILE A 200 -30.71 -14.32 17.45
N GLY A 201 -30.60 -15.61 17.15
CA GLY A 201 -31.54 -16.60 17.64
C GLY A 201 -31.25 -16.81 19.12
N ASP A 202 -31.94 -16.03 19.95
CA ASP A 202 -32.18 -16.34 21.35
C ASP A 202 -32.73 -17.78 21.43
N ASN A 203 -31.91 -18.73 21.87
CA ASN A 203 -32.41 -20.03 22.32
C ASN A 203 -32.13 -20.16 23.81
N ARG A 204 -33.23 -20.02 24.55
CA ARG A 204 -33.45 -20.41 25.93
C ARG A 204 -33.10 -21.88 26.18
#